data_AF-A0AAV2VPR6-F1
#
_entry.id   AF-A0AAV2VPR6-F1
#
_cell.length_a   1.000
_cell.length_b   1.000
_cell.length_c   1.000
_cell.angle_alpha   90.00
_cell.angle_beta   90.00
_cell.angle_gamma   90.00
#
_symmetry.space_group_name_H-M   'P 1'
#
loop_
_entity.id
_entity.type
_entity.pdbx_description
1 polymer ?
#
loop_
_entity_poly.entity_id
_entity_poly.type
_entity_poly.pdbx_seq_one_letter_code
_entity_poly.pdbx_strand_id
1 'polypeptide(L)'
;MNVTFEESMLADYIQQLQAQFPKYGRHEQQKILESVRSLVVEPKQISRARPLEKVLADIREAIEDGGRAQTFFTTAFANWYRRTEEPRVTHLYDYINLDLKNRHLFQEMMCLRDSGSFDDETLYQFEQYCLSFVDKE
;
A
#
# COMPACT_ATOMS: atom_id res chain seq x y z
N MET A 1 3.89 9.31 33.83
CA MET A 1 4.79 8.46 33.02
C MET A 1 6.05 9.27 32.74
N ASN A 2 7.25 8.70 32.97
CA ASN A 2 8.49 9.36 32.58
C ASN A 2 8.66 9.20 31.07
N VAL A 3 8.69 10.32 30.35
CA VAL A 3 8.94 10.39 28.90
C VAL A 3 10.41 10.07 28.66
N THR A 4 10.73 9.23 27.68
CA THR A 4 12.13 8.92 27.36
C THR A 4 12.82 10.09 26.67
N PHE A 5 14.14 10.04 26.59
CA PHE A 5 14.93 11.04 25.85
C PHE A 5 14.55 11.04 24.36
N GLU A 6 14.38 9.85 23.78
CA GLU A 6 13.99 9.67 22.37
C GLU A 6 12.59 10.24 22.09
N GLU A 7 11.64 10.04 22.99
CA GLU A 7 10.29 10.60 22.88
C GLU A 7 10.31 12.13 22.97
N SER A 8 11.16 12.68 23.86
CA SER A 8 11.33 14.13 24.01
C SER A 8 11.98 14.77 22.77
N MET A 9 13.00 14.11 22.20
CA MET A 9 13.67 14.52 20.97
C MET A 9 12.75 14.48 19.75
N LEU A 10 11.95 13.41 19.61
CA LEU A 10 10.98 13.29 18.53
C LEU A 10 9.93 14.41 18.60
N ALA A 11 9.43 14.72 19.80
CA ALA A 11 8.48 15.81 19.99
C ALA A 11 9.06 17.17 19.57
N ASP A 12 10.31 17.45 19.96
CA ASP A 12 11.02 18.68 19.57
C ASP A 12 11.17 18.79 18.04
N TYR A 13 11.58 17.71 17.37
CA TYR A 13 11.70 17.70 15.91
C TYR A 13 10.37 17.91 15.19
N ILE A 14 9.28 17.29 15.67
CA ILE A 14 7.94 17.51 15.11
C ILE A 14 7.52 18.97 15.29
N GLN A 15 7.77 19.56 16.45
CA GLN A 15 7.43 20.95 16.73
C GLN A 15 8.20 21.93 15.84
N GLN A 16 9.50 21.68 15.64
CA GLN A 16 10.32 22.46 14.72
C GLN A 16 9.84 22.31 13.27
N LEU A 17 9.51 21.08 12.85
CA LEU A 17 8.99 20.82 11.50
C LEU A 17 7.67 21.56 11.27
N GLN A 18 6.73 21.53 12.23
CA GLN A 18 5.47 22.28 12.15
C GLN A 18 5.69 23.79 12.00
N ALA A 19 6.65 24.36 12.76
CA ALA A 19 6.96 25.78 12.69
C ALA A 19 7.63 26.20 11.37
N GLN A 20 8.38 25.30 10.75
CA GLN A 20 9.07 25.55 9.48
C GLN A 20 8.20 25.23 8.25
N PHE A 21 7.27 24.28 8.38
CA PHE A 21 6.43 23.80 7.28
C PHE A 21 5.77 24.91 6.43
N PRO A 22 5.09 25.92 7.01
CA PRO A 22 4.45 26.97 6.21
C PRO A 22 5.44 27.91 5.51
N LYS A 23 6.74 27.87 5.88
CA LYS A 23 7.79 28.71 5.29
C LYS A 23 8.40 28.12 4.02
N TYR A 24 8.21 26.83 3.77
CA TYR A 24 8.70 26.15 2.57
C TYR A 24 7.82 26.44 1.35
N GLY A 25 8.40 26.29 0.16
CA GLY A 25 7.63 26.33 -1.08
C GLY A 25 6.69 25.11 -1.22
N ARG A 26 5.65 25.22 -2.04
CA ARG A 26 4.66 24.13 -2.24
C ARG A 26 5.30 22.78 -2.60
N HIS A 27 6.34 22.79 -3.43
CA HIS A 27 7.05 21.57 -3.84
C HIS A 27 7.78 20.91 -2.67
N GLU A 28 8.41 21.70 -1.81
CA GLU A 28 9.12 21.22 -0.62
C GLU A 28 8.15 20.74 0.45
N GLN A 29 7.05 21.46 0.66
CA GLN A 29 5.96 21.02 1.52
C GLN A 29 5.43 19.65 1.10
N GLN A 30 5.26 19.44 -0.20
CA GLN A 30 4.79 18.15 -0.73
C GLN A 30 5.79 17.01 -0.48
N LYS A 31 7.09 17.24 -0.71
CA LYS A 31 8.14 16.26 -0.40
C LYS A 31 8.24 15.93 1.10
N ILE A 32 8.08 16.92 1.96
CA ILE A 32 8.08 16.75 3.41
C ILE A 32 6.88 15.90 3.83
N LEU A 33 5.69 16.21 3.31
CA LEU A 33 4.49 15.41 3.60
C LEU A 33 4.63 13.97 3.12
N GLU A 34 5.23 13.73 1.95
CA GLU A 34 5.51 12.39 1.44
C GLU A 34 6.49 11.61 2.35
N SER A 35 7.50 12.28 2.89
CA SER A 35 8.51 11.67 3.77
C SER A 35 7.97 11.41 5.19
N VAL A 36 7.21 12.35 5.77
CA VAL A 36 6.51 12.14 7.05
C VAL A 36 5.51 11.00 6.89
N ARG A 37 4.80 10.97 5.76
CA ARG A 37 3.90 9.89 5.43
C ARG A 37 4.62 8.54 5.32
N SER A 38 5.79 8.44 4.69
CA SER A 38 6.53 7.16 4.62
C SER A 38 6.99 6.67 6.00
N LEU A 39 7.18 7.58 6.96
CA LEU A 39 7.59 7.21 8.32
C LEU A 39 6.42 6.90 9.26
N VAL A 40 5.26 7.51 9.03
CA VAL A 40 4.07 7.44 9.90
C VAL A 40 2.96 6.53 9.35
N VAL A 41 2.83 6.47 8.02
CA VAL A 41 1.70 5.84 7.31
C VAL A 41 2.14 4.63 6.48
N GLU A 42 3.34 4.63 5.89
CA GLU A 42 3.83 3.42 5.24
C GLU A 42 4.17 2.36 6.31
N PRO A 43 3.69 1.12 6.14
CA PRO A 43 3.83 0.11 7.18
C PRO A 43 5.31 -0.21 7.42
N LYS A 44 5.76 0.01 8.66
CA LYS A 44 6.99 -0.62 9.17
C LYS A 44 6.88 -2.13 8.91
N GLN A 45 7.99 -2.72 8.44
CA GLN A 45 8.20 -4.17 8.21
C GLN A 45 7.15 -5.01 8.96
N ILE A 46 6.21 -5.57 8.21
CA ILE A 46 5.08 -6.31 8.75
C ILE A 46 5.64 -7.48 9.56
N SER A 47 5.66 -7.35 10.89
CA SER A 47 6.19 -8.38 11.78
C SER A 47 5.25 -9.59 11.90
N ARG A 48 3.98 -9.44 11.50
CA ARG A 48 2.98 -10.48 11.34
C ARG A 48 2.02 -10.13 10.20
N ALA A 49 2.03 -10.91 9.12
CA ALA A 49 1.07 -10.75 8.03
C ALA A 49 -0.36 -10.84 8.57
N ARG A 50 -1.24 -9.94 8.13
CA ARG A 50 -2.69 -10.06 8.40
C ARG A 50 -3.23 -11.31 7.69
N PRO A 51 -4.31 -11.94 8.19
CA PRO A 51 -4.94 -13.07 7.51
C PRO A 51 -5.31 -12.74 6.06
N LEU A 52 -5.14 -13.72 5.17
CA LEU A 52 -5.39 -13.59 3.73
C LEU A 52 -6.76 -12.97 3.44
N GLU A 53 -7.79 -13.48 4.09
CA GLU A 53 -9.18 -13.08 3.88
C GLU A 53 -9.41 -11.60 4.22
N LYS A 54 -8.71 -11.09 5.24
CA LYS A 54 -8.80 -9.67 5.62
C LYS A 54 -8.15 -8.77 4.59
N VAL A 55 -6.97 -9.15 4.10
CA VAL A 55 -6.27 -8.37 3.07
C VAL A 55 -7.09 -8.35 1.78
N LEU A 56 -7.64 -9.50 1.37
CA LEU A 56 -8.49 -9.58 0.17
C LEU A 56 -9.80 -8.81 0.32
N ALA A 57 -10.43 -8.81 1.50
CA ALA A 57 -11.63 -8.02 1.75
C ALA A 57 -11.37 -6.52 1.60
N ASP A 58 -10.28 -6.01 2.18
CA ASP A 58 -9.93 -4.59 2.07
C ASP A 58 -9.55 -4.21 0.62
N ILE A 59 -8.88 -5.09 -0.12
CA ILE A 59 -8.60 -4.88 -1.55
C ILE A 59 -9.91 -4.88 -2.35
N ARG A 60 -10.88 -5.74 -2.01
CA ARG A 60 -12.20 -5.76 -2.66
C ARG A 60 -12.91 -4.43 -2.47
N GLU A 61 -12.97 -3.92 -1.24
CA GLU A 61 -13.55 -2.61 -0.94
C GLU A 61 -12.87 -1.50 -1.76
N ALA A 62 -11.53 -1.52 -1.85
CA ALA A 62 -10.79 -0.56 -2.68
C ALA A 62 -11.08 -0.67 -4.19
N ILE A 63 -11.40 -1.87 -4.70
CA ILE A 63 -11.83 -2.08 -6.09
C ILE A 63 -13.26 -1.59 -6.31
N GLU A 64 -14.16 -1.85 -5.37
CA GLU A 64 -15.58 -1.44 -5.43
C GLU A 64 -15.73 0.09 -5.33
N ASP A 65 -14.86 0.75 -4.57
CA ASP A 65 -14.72 2.21 -4.50
C ASP A 65 -14.34 2.85 -5.86
N GLY A 66 -13.84 2.07 -6.81
CA GLY A 66 -13.52 2.51 -8.17
C GLY A 66 -12.23 3.34 -8.29
N GLY A 67 -12.08 4.00 -9.43
CA GLY A 67 -10.95 4.89 -9.70
C GLY A 67 -9.62 4.15 -9.85
N ARG A 68 -8.53 4.78 -9.38
CA ARG A 68 -7.17 4.28 -9.61
C ARG A 68 -6.90 2.94 -8.91
N ALA A 69 -7.56 2.70 -7.78
CA ALA A 69 -7.42 1.47 -7.02
C ALA A 69 -8.04 0.27 -7.75
N GLN A 70 -9.22 0.45 -8.34
CA GLN A 70 -9.84 -0.55 -9.20
C GLN A 70 -8.91 -0.94 -10.34
N THR A 71 -8.50 0.03 -11.18
CA THR A 71 -7.62 -0.25 -12.33
C THR A 71 -6.31 -0.92 -11.91
N PHE A 72 -5.71 -0.45 -10.81
CA PHE A 72 -4.46 -0.99 -10.32
C PHE A 72 -4.61 -2.41 -9.79
N PHE A 73 -5.52 -2.67 -8.84
CA PHE A 73 -5.60 -3.97 -8.17
C PHE A 73 -6.14 -5.08 -9.06
N THR A 74 -7.06 -4.79 -9.98
CA THR A 74 -7.57 -5.81 -10.92
C THR A 74 -6.45 -6.33 -11.83
N THR A 75 -5.51 -5.45 -12.21
CA THR A 75 -4.35 -5.80 -13.04
C THR A 75 -3.19 -6.37 -12.22
N ALA A 76 -2.82 -5.68 -11.14
CA ALA A 76 -1.65 -6.02 -10.32
C ALA A 76 -1.83 -7.35 -9.58
N PHE A 77 -3.05 -7.66 -9.13
CA PHE A 77 -3.32 -8.90 -8.40
C PHE A 77 -3.13 -10.14 -9.28
N ALA A 78 -3.73 -10.17 -10.47
CA ALA A 78 -3.60 -11.30 -11.40
C ALA A 78 -2.13 -11.55 -11.79
N ASN A 79 -1.37 -10.48 -12.02
CA ASN A 79 0.06 -10.56 -12.31
C ASN A 79 0.88 -11.05 -11.12
N TRP A 80 0.57 -10.59 -9.91
CA TRP A 80 1.22 -11.03 -8.68
C TRP A 80 0.95 -12.52 -8.39
N TYR A 81 -0.28 -12.99 -8.62
CA TYR A 81 -0.71 -14.36 -8.37
C TYR A 81 -0.12 -15.35 -9.39
N ARG A 82 -0.24 -15.09 -10.71
CA ARG A 82 0.10 -16.07 -11.77
C ARG A 82 1.57 -16.37 -11.98
N ARG A 83 2.49 -15.42 -11.72
CA ARG A 83 3.95 -15.55 -11.99
C ARG A 83 4.30 -16.38 -13.25
N THR A 84 4.16 -15.82 -14.45
CA THR A 84 4.78 -16.41 -15.65
C THR A 84 6.23 -15.94 -15.79
N GLU A 85 7.11 -16.83 -16.27
CA GLU A 85 8.56 -16.58 -16.34
C GLU A 85 8.95 -15.45 -17.30
N GLU A 86 8.25 -15.24 -18.44
CA GLU A 86 8.47 -14.09 -19.34
C GLU A 86 7.22 -13.70 -20.17
N PRO A 87 7.03 -12.40 -20.51
CA PRO A 87 7.75 -11.22 -20.05
C PRO A 87 7.09 -10.51 -18.85
N ARG A 88 7.91 -10.48 -17.79
CA ARG A 88 8.19 -9.43 -16.79
C ARG A 88 7.40 -8.11 -16.78
N VAL A 89 6.86 -7.84 -15.59
CA VAL A 89 6.86 -6.54 -14.90
C VAL A 89 6.17 -5.41 -15.68
N THR A 90 4.85 -5.46 -15.73
CA THR A 90 4.01 -4.28 -15.93
C THR A 90 2.92 -4.47 -14.88
N HIS A 91 2.95 -3.85 -13.68
CA HIS A 91 2.72 -2.43 -13.42
C HIS A 91 3.06 -2.09 -11.95
N LEU A 92 4.04 -2.77 -11.33
CA LEU A 92 4.49 -2.47 -9.96
C LEU A 92 5.03 -1.02 -9.83
N TYR A 93 5.52 -0.44 -10.94
CA TYR A 93 5.90 0.97 -11.03
C TYR A 93 4.71 1.94 -10.90
N ASP A 94 3.48 1.49 -11.19
CA ASP A 94 2.27 2.29 -11.04
C ASP A 94 1.73 2.29 -9.60
N TYR A 95 2.44 1.68 -8.64
CA TYR A 95 2.18 1.89 -7.21
C TYR A 95 2.12 3.39 -6.87
N ILE A 96 2.92 4.21 -7.56
CA ILE A 96 2.87 5.67 -7.38
C ILE A 96 1.52 6.27 -7.79
N ASN A 97 0.79 5.62 -8.70
CA ASN A 97 -0.52 6.05 -9.17
C ASN A 97 -1.65 5.62 -8.22
N LEU A 98 -1.42 4.68 -7.29
CA LEU A 98 -2.38 4.37 -6.25
C LEU A 98 -2.60 5.58 -5.35
N ASP A 99 -3.87 5.82 -5.04
CA ASP A 99 -4.25 6.77 -4.03
C ASP A 99 -3.61 6.39 -2.70
N LEU A 100 -3.20 7.44 -2.02
CA LEU A 100 -2.54 7.40 -0.73
C LEU A 100 -3.23 6.43 0.26
N LYS A 101 -4.56 6.42 0.32
CA LYS A 101 -5.31 5.51 1.21
C LYS A 101 -5.09 4.02 0.90
N ASN A 102 -4.80 3.66 -0.35
CA ASN A 102 -4.77 2.26 -0.83
C ASN A 102 -3.36 1.68 -0.96
N ARG A 103 -2.32 2.50 -0.83
CA ARG A 103 -0.92 2.07 -0.97
C ARG A 103 -0.47 1.02 0.06
N HIS A 104 -1.03 1.06 1.27
CA HIS A 104 -0.70 0.06 2.30
C HIS A 104 -1.18 -1.35 1.91
N LEU A 105 -2.35 -1.47 1.26
CA LEU A 105 -2.90 -2.74 0.80
C LEU A 105 -2.01 -3.42 -0.25
N PHE A 106 -1.32 -2.63 -1.08
CA PHE A 106 -0.35 -3.16 -2.02
C PHE A 106 0.85 -3.81 -1.28
N GLN A 107 1.36 -3.18 -0.23
CA GLN A 107 2.45 -3.78 0.56
C GLN A 107 2.00 -5.05 1.28
N GLU A 108 0.77 -5.07 1.78
CA GLU A 108 0.21 -6.25 2.43
C GLU A 108 -0.01 -7.40 1.46
N MET A 109 -0.50 -7.11 0.25
CA MET A 109 -0.55 -8.08 -0.85
C MET A 109 0.82 -8.67 -1.14
N MET A 110 1.87 -7.86 -1.19
CA MET A 110 3.24 -8.37 -1.38
C MET A 110 3.70 -9.27 -0.21
N CYS A 111 3.39 -8.90 1.03
CA CYS A 111 3.76 -9.66 2.23
C CYS A 111 3.00 -10.98 2.40
N LEU A 112 1.81 -11.13 1.81
CA LEU A 112 1.07 -12.41 1.84
C LEU A 112 1.92 -13.56 1.31
N ARG A 113 2.75 -13.30 0.30
CA ARG A 113 3.65 -14.30 -0.28
C ARG A 113 4.77 -14.69 0.66
N ASP A 114 5.40 -13.69 1.27
CA ASP A 114 6.52 -13.89 2.21
C ASP A 114 6.09 -14.67 3.46
N SER A 115 4.78 -14.64 3.77
CA SER A 115 4.21 -15.41 4.88
C SER A 115 4.14 -16.93 4.62
N GLY A 116 4.19 -17.37 3.36
CA GLY A 116 4.16 -18.79 2.97
C GLY A 116 2.87 -19.54 3.34
N SER A 117 1.83 -18.84 3.83
CA SER A 117 0.57 -19.44 4.29
C SER A 117 -0.61 -18.77 3.61
N PHE A 118 -0.88 -19.15 2.36
CA PHE A 118 -2.07 -18.72 1.62
C PHE A 118 -2.85 -19.91 1.09
N ASP A 119 -4.16 -19.73 0.96
CA ASP A 119 -5.06 -20.68 0.32
C ASP A 119 -5.18 -20.37 -1.17
N ASP A 120 -4.71 -21.30 -2.00
CA ASP A 120 -4.71 -21.15 -3.46
C ASP A 120 -6.13 -21.05 -4.04
N GLU A 121 -7.11 -21.72 -3.43
CA GLU A 121 -8.50 -21.63 -3.89
C GLU A 121 -9.06 -20.23 -3.67
N THR A 122 -8.85 -19.66 -2.48
CA THR A 122 -9.25 -18.28 -2.16
C THR A 122 -8.55 -17.27 -3.08
N LEU A 123 -7.25 -17.43 -3.36
CA LEU A 123 -6.53 -16.56 -4.29
C LEU A 123 -7.06 -16.67 -5.72
N TYR A 124 -7.34 -17.89 -6.18
CA TYR A 124 -7.92 -18.13 -7.50
C TYR A 124 -9.31 -17.49 -7.64
N GLN A 125 -10.18 -17.65 -6.66
CA GLN A 125 -11.51 -17.03 -6.65
C GLN A 125 -11.41 -15.49 -6.70
N PHE A 126 -10.45 -14.93 -5.96
CA PHE A 126 -10.20 -13.49 -5.98
C PHE A 126 -9.66 -13.01 -7.33
N GLU A 127 -8.81 -13.81 -8.00
CA GLU A 127 -8.38 -13.52 -9.36
C GLU A 127 -9.58 -13.47 -10.32
N GLN A 128 -10.47 -14.47 -10.30
CA GLN A 128 -11.66 -14.48 -11.17
C GLN A 128 -12.54 -13.24 -10.92
N TYR A 129 -12.66 -12.81 -9.66
CA TYR A 129 -13.30 -11.54 -9.32
C TYR A 129 -12.60 -10.35 -10.00
N CYS A 130 -11.28 -10.24 -9.89
CA CYS A 130 -10.51 -9.16 -10.54
C CYS A 130 -10.68 -9.14 -12.07
N LEU A 131 -10.64 -10.30 -12.73
CA LEU A 131 -10.79 -10.41 -14.19
C LEU A 131 -12.17 -9.98 -14.68
N SER A 132 -13.21 -10.13 -13.85
CA SER A 132 -14.58 -9.69 -14.20
C SER A 132 -14.72 -8.17 -14.43
N PHE A 133 -13.72 -7.39 -14.01
CA PHE A 133 -13.64 -5.94 -14.27
C PHE A 133 -12.83 -5.60 -15.54
N VAL A 134 -12.01 -6.52 -16.03
CA VAL A 134 -11.16 -6.33 -17.21
C VAL A 134 -11.91 -6.75 -18.48
N ASP A 135 -12.76 -7.79 -18.41
CA ASP A 135 -13.55 -8.31 -19.53
C ASP A 135 -14.77 -7.43 -19.92
N LYS A 136 -14.86 -6.19 -19.43
CA LYS A 136 -15.98 -5.26 -19.67
C LYS A 136 -15.63 -4.04 -20.53
N GLU A 137 -14.44 -3.98 -21.10
CA GLU A 137 -14.08 -3.04 -22.18
C GLU A 137 -14.30 -3.65 -23.58
#